data_AF-A0A1R3Y612-F1
#
_entry.id   AF-A0A1R3Y612-F1
#
_cell.length_a   1.000
_cell.length_b   1.000
_cell.length_c   1.000
_cell.angle_alpha   90.00
_cell.angle_beta   90.00
_cell.angle_gamma   90.00
#
_symmetry.space_group_name_H-M   'P 1'
#
loop_
_entity.id
_entity.type
_entity.pdbx_description
1 polymer ?
#
loop_
_entity_poly.entity_id
_entity_poly.type
_entity_poly.pdbx_seq_one_letter_code
_entity_poly.pdbx_strand_id
1 'polypeptide(L)'
;TLRDPRGFAVKFYTREGNFDLVGNNFPVFFIRDGMKFPDMVHALKPNPKSHIQENWRILDFFSHHPESLHMFSFLFDDVGVPLNYRHMDGSGVHTFTLVNREGKATYVKFHWRPTCGVKCLLEDEAVTVGGNNHSHGTQDLCDSIAAGNYPEWKLFIQTMDPEHEDRFDFDPLDVTKTWPEDVFPLQPVGRMVLNKNIDNFFNENE
;
A
#
# COMPACT_ATOMS: atom_id res chain seq x y z
N THR A 1 5.00 8.66 -11.29
CA THR A 1 5.26 7.85 -12.49
C THR A 1 6.46 6.91 -12.34
N LEU A 2 7.38 7.14 -11.39
CA LEU A 2 8.40 6.12 -11.08
C LEU A 2 7.76 4.83 -10.57
N ARG A 3 8.30 3.68 -10.96
CA ARG A 3 7.89 2.38 -10.44
C ARG A 3 8.31 2.24 -8.98
N ASP A 4 7.33 2.14 -8.09
CA ASP A 4 7.54 2.05 -6.64
C ASP A 4 6.21 1.62 -5.99
N PRO A 5 6.20 0.96 -4.82
CA PRO A 5 4.99 0.88 -4.01
C PRO A 5 4.51 2.29 -3.68
N ARG A 6 3.20 2.46 -3.49
CA ARG A 6 2.60 3.72 -3.07
C ARG A 6 2.14 3.59 -1.63
N GLY A 7 2.53 4.55 -0.79
CA GLY A 7 1.98 4.68 0.55
C GLY A 7 0.49 4.98 0.49
N PHE A 8 -0.27 4.37 1.40
CA PHE A 8 -1.70 4.59 1.60
C PHE A 8 -1.94 4.67 3.12
N ALA A 9 -1.64 5.82 3.71
CA ALA A 9 -1.81 6.06 5.14
C ALA A 9 -3.14 6.75 5.43
N VAL A 10 -3.93 6.20 6.35
CA VAL A 10 -5.22 6.76 6.77
C VAL A 10 -5.21 6.98 8.27
N LYS A 11 -5.51 8.21 8.70
CA LYS A 11 -5.72 8.59 10.10
C LYS A 11 -7.21 8.74 10.37
N PHE A 12 -7.71 7.95 11.32
CA PHE A 12 -9.08 8.03 11.82
C PHE A 12 -9.08 8.81 13.13
N TYR A 13 -9.75 9.96 13.13
CA TYR A 13 -10.02 10.71 14.35
C TYR A 13 -11.23 10.12 15.05
N THR A 14 -11.00 9.20 15.99
CA THR A 14 -12.07 8.50 16.71
C THR A 14 -12.34 9.16 18.07
N ARG A 15 -13.42 8.76 18.73
CA ARG A 15 -13.74 9.22 20.10
C ARG A 15 -12.77 8.67 21.15
N GLU A 16 -12.02 7.63 20.82
CA GLU A 16 -11.08 6.94 21.71
C GLU A 16 -9.62 7.26 21.36
N GLY A 17 -9.40 8.26 20.50
CA GLY A 17 -8.08 8.67 20.04
C GLY A 17 -7.88 8.46 18.55
N ASN A 18 -6.66 8.73 18.08
CA ASN A 18 -6.31 8.53 16.69
C ASN A 18 -6.03 7.04 16.44
N PHE A 19 -6.63 6.51 15.38
CA PHE A 19 -6.26 5.21 14.84
C PHE A 19 -5.60 5.41 13.47
N ASP A 20 -4.36 4.96 13.34
CA ASP A 20 -3.58 5.09 12.12
C ASP A 20 -3.46 3.74 11.43
N LEU A 21 -4.07 3.63 10.24
CA LEU A 21 -3.87 2.51 9.33
C LEU A 21 -2.84 2.92 8.29
N VAL A 22 -1.57 2.65 8.59
CA VAL A 22 -0.44 3.00 7.74
C VAL A 22 -0.17 1.85 6.77
N GLY A 23 -0.70 1.97 5.55
CA GLY A 23 -0.66 0.93 4.54
C GLY A 23 0.10 1.31 3.28
N ASN A 24 0.06 0.40 2.30
CA ASN A 24 0.54 0.59 0.93
C ASN A 24 -0.57 0.24 -0.07
N ASN A 25 -0.35 0.48 -1.35
CA ASN A 25 -1.25 -0.01 -2.41
C ASN A 25 -1.21 -1.54 -2.59
N PHE A 26 -0.08 -2.17 -2.30
CA PHE A 26 0.09 -3.63 -2.38
C PHE A 26 -0.27 -4.33 -1.07
N PRO A 27 -0.76 -5.58 -1.12
CA PRO A 27 -1.15 -6.34 0.07
C PRO A 27 -0.01 -7.07 0.78
N VAL A 28 1.22 -6.97 0.25
CA VAL A 28 2.43 -7.63 0.75
C VAL A 28 3.61 -6.66 0.76
N PHE A 29 4.72 -7.09 1.34
CA PHE A 29 5.97 -6.34 1.36
C PHE A 29 7.18 -7.19 0.94
N PHE A 30 8.33 -6.56 0.72
CA PHE A 30 9.53 -7.24 0.21
C PHE A 30 10.21 -8.16 1.23
N ILE A 31 10.11 -7.84 2.52
CA ILE A 31 10.84 -8.49 3.60
C ILE A 31 9.87 -8.85 4.72
N ARG A 32 10.18 -9.93 5.45
CA ARG A 32 9.40 -10.40 6.61
C ARG A 32 10.07 -10.18 7.96
N ASP A 33 11.26 -9.60 7.97
CA ASP A 33 12.01 -9.24 9.17
C ASP A 33 12.32 -7.74 9.16
N GLY A 34 11.83 -7.02 10.18
CA GLY A 34 12.03 -5.59 10.32
C GLY A 34 13.50 -5.18 10.44
N MET A 35 14.40 -6.07 10.88
CA MET A 35 15.84 -5.80 10.93
C MET A 35 16.44 -5.52 9.55
N LYS A 36 15.85 -6.06 8.48
CA LYS A 36 16.30 -5.88 7.08
C LYS A 36 15.81 -4.58 6.46
N PHE A 37 14.90 -3.85 7.12
CA PHE A 37 14.29 -2.66 6.54
C PHE A 37 15.31 -1.56 6.17
N PRO A 38 16.30 -1.20 7.02
CA PRO A 38 17.31 -0.22 6.64
C PRO A 38 18.16 -0.67 5.44
N ASP A 39 18.57 -1.94 5.40
CA ASP A 39 19.36 -2.50 4.31
C ASP A 39 18.59 -2.47 2.99
N MET A 40 17.32 -2.88 3.02
CA MET A 40 16.41 -2.83 1.88
C MET A 40 16.24 -1.39 1.37
N VAL A 41 15.99 -0.42 2.27
CA VAL A 41 15.87 0.99 1.88
C VAL A 41 17.18 1.50 1.28
N HIS A 42 18.34 1.17 1.85
CA HIS A 42 19.64 1.55 1.28
C HIS A 42 19.85 0.98 -0.14
N ALA A 43 19.42 -0.26 -0.39
CA ALA A 43 19.49 -0.90 -1.71
C ALA A 43 18.56 -0.22 -2.73
N LEU A 44 17.36 0.20 -2.29
CA LEU A 44 16.37 0.89 -3.10
C LEU A 44 16.66 2.38 -3.33
N LYS A 45 17.58 2.99 -2.59
CA LYS A 45 17.93 4.42 -2.72
C LYS A 45 19.22 4.65 -3.53
N PRO A 46 19.48 5.89 -3.98
CA PRO A 46 20.67 6.20 -4.77
C PRO A 46 21.98 5.81 -4.09
N ASN A 47 22.98 5.49 -4.91
CA ASN A 47 24.32 5.14 -4.46
C ASN A 47 24.91 6.24 -3.55
N PRO A 48 25.49 5.91 -2.39
CA PRO A 48 25.96 6.92 -1.42
C PRO A 48 27.14 7.75 -1.92
N LYS A 49 27.86 7.30 -2.96
CA LYS A 49 28.98 8.02 -3.56
C LYS A 49 28.56 8.90 -4.73
N SER A 50 27.74 8.38 -5.65
CA SER A 50 27.35 9.11 -6.88
C SER A 50 26.00 9.81 -6.76
N HIS A 51 25.18 9.46 -5.77
CA HIS A 51 23.79 9.86 -5.63
C HIS A 51 22.91 9.53 -6.86
N ILE A 52 23.31 8.51 -7.62
CA ILE A 52 22.56 7.99 -8.78
C ILE A 52 21.88 6.68 -8.39
N GLN A 53 20.62 6.52 -8.81
CA GLN A 53 19.89 5.27 -8.66
C GLN A 53 20.46 4.19 -9.59
N GLU A 54 20.76 3.00 -9.06
CA GLU A 54 21.40 1.92 -9.79
C GLU A 54 20.61 0.61 -9.61
N ASN A 55 19.95 0.14 -10.67
CA ASN A 55 19.08 -1.05 -10.59
C ASN A 55 19.81 -2.33 -10.14
N TRP A 56 21.11 -2.45 -10.43
CA TRP A 56 21.88 -3.62 -10.00
C TRP A 56 21.97 -3.74 -8.47
N ARG A 57 21.94 -2.62 -7.72
CA ARG A 57 21.97 -2.64 -6.24
C ARG A 57 20.68 -3.20 -5.65
N ILE A 58 19.55 -2.89 -6.30
CA ILE A 58 18.24 -3.44 -5.94
C ILE A 58 18.28 -4.97 -6.13
N LEU A 59 18.71 -5.42 -7.31
CA LEU A 59 18.74 -6.85 -7.64
C LEU A 59 19.78 -7.62 -6.82
N ASP A 60 20.93 -7.03 -6.49
CA ASP A 60 21.95 -7.62 -5.63
C ASP A 60 21.41 -7.89 -4.21
N PHE A 61 20.71 -6.93 -3.59
CA PHE A 61 20.11 -7.16 -2.29
C PHE A 61 19.05 -8.26 -2.35
N PHE A 62 18.12 -8.18 -3.30
CA PHE A 62 16.98 -9.09 -3.35
C PHE A 62 17.32 -10.48 -3.91
N SER A 63 18.43 -10.67 -4.62
CA SER A 63 18.91 -12.01 -5.00
C SER A 63 19.28 -12.87 -3.77
N HIS A 64 19.52 -12.24 -2.62
CA HIS A 64 19.80 -12.90 -1.35
C HIS A 64 18.57 -13.02 -0.44
N HIS A 65 17.42 -12.46 -0.84
CA HIS A 65 16.19 -12.41 -0.05
C HIS A 65 15.01 -12.90 -0.91
N PRO A 66 14.91 -14.23 -1.16
CA PRO A 66 13.90 -14.80 -2.05
C PRO A 66 12.46 -14.59 -1.57
N GLU A 67 12.24 -14.24 -0.30
CA GLU A 67 10.93 -13.83 0.22
C GLU A 67 10.34 -12.60 -0.50
N SER A 68 11.18 -11.80 -1.17
CA SER A 68 10.79 -10.60 -1.91
C SER A 68 10.06 -10.87 -3.23
N LEU A 69 10.12 -12.10 -3.75
CA LEU A 69 9.64 -12.44 -5.08
C LEU A 69 8.13 -12.17 -5.26
N HIS A 70 7.33 -12.39 -4.22
CA HIS A 70 5.90 -12.08 -4.29
C HIS A 70 5.63 -10.58 -4.39
N MET A 71 6.40 -9.76 -3.67
CA MET A 71 6.30 -8.31 -3.82
C MET A 71 6.78 -7.86 -5.20
N PHE A 72 7.79 -8.50 -5.77
CA PHE A 72 8.25 -8.19 -7.13
C PHE A 72 7.19 -8.47 -8.21
N SER A 73 6.33 -9.48 -8.04
CA SER A 73 5.24 -9.69 -8.99
C SER A 73 4.28 -8.51 -9.02
N PHE A 74 4.03 -7.84 -7.89
CA PHE A 74 3.26 -6.59 -7.86
C PHE A 74 4.08 -5.39 -8.37
N LEU A 75 5.34 -5.27 -7.96
CA LEU A 75 6.17 -4.13 -8.31
C LEU A 75 6.38 -4.02 -9.83
N PHE A 76 6.59 -5.15 -10.51
CA PHE A 76 6.87 -5.18 -11.95
C PHE A 76 5.63 -5.38 -12.83
N ASP A 77 4.47 -5.63 -12.24
CA ASP A 77 3.18 -5.51 -12.92
C ASP A 77 2.82 -4.04 -13.19
N ASP A 78 1.78 -3.79 -13.98
CA ASP A 78 1.28 -2.45 -14.27
C ASP A 78 0.88 -1.70 -12.98
N VAL A 79 0.38 -2.42 -11.95
CA VAL A 79 0.04 -1.80 -10.64
C VAL A 79 1.25 -1.17 -9.92
N GLY A 80 2.47 -1.46 -10.36
CA GLY A 80 3.71 -0.78 -9.99
C GLY A 80 3.79 0.68 -10.39
N VAL A 81 2.97 1.11 -11.34
CA VAL A 81 2.87 2.50 -11.79
C VAL A 81 1.40 2.92 -11.90
N PRO A 82 0.72 3.21 -10.77
CA PRO A 82 -0.65 3.70 -10.82
C PRO A 82 -0.76 5.00 -11.61
N LEU A 83 -1.89 5.19 -12.31
CA LEU A 83 -2.20 6.38 -13.10
C LEU A 83 -2.15 7.66 -12.25
N ASN A 84 -2.72 7.58 -11.06
CA ASN A 84 -2.71 8.59 -10.00
C ASN A 84 -3.18 7.93 -8.70
N TYR A 85 -3.24 8.69 -7.61
CA TYR A 85 -3.61 8.14 -6.29
C TYR A 85 -5.04 7.61 -6.22
N ARG A 86 -5.98 8.14 -7.02
CA ARG A 86 -7.40 7.78 -6.93
C ARG A 86 -7.70 6.41 -7.54
N HIS A 87 -6.85 5.94 -8.45
CA HIS A 87 -7.03 4.69 -9.19
C HIS A 87 -6.08 3.58 -8.70
N MET A 88 -5.79 3.53 -7.40
CA MET A 88 -5.04 2.44 -6.79
C MET A 88 -5.80 1.86 -5.60
N ASP A 89 -5.58 0.57 -5.37
CA ASP A 89 -5.97 -0.09 -4.13
C ASP A 89 -5.16 0.45 -2.95
N GLY A 90 -5.62 0.13 -1.74
CA GLY A 90 -4.87 0.26 -0.51
C GLY A 90 -4.96 -1.03 0.31
N SER A 91 -3.98 -1.29 1.15
CA SER A 91 -3.95 -2.44 2.05
C SER A 91 -3.18 -2.11 3.30
N GLY A 92 -3.60 -2.70 4.43
CA GLY A 92 -2.85 -2.64 5.68
C GLY A 92 -1.54 -3.44 5.65
N VAL A 93 -1.31 -4.27 4.62
CA VAL A 93 -0.14 -5.18 4.45
C VAL A 93 -0.07 -6.28 5.51
N HIS A 94 0.07 -5.88 6.76
CA HIS A 94 0.18 -6.72 7.94
C HIS A 94 -1.14 -7.38 8.32
N THR A 95 -1.01 -8.45 9.08
CA THR A 95 -2.11 -9.00 9.88
C THR A 95 -2.18 -8.25 11.21
N PHE A 96 -3.37 -7.78 11.56
CA PHE A 96 -3.68 -7.10 12.83
C PHE A 96 -4.59 -7.98 13.68
N THR A 97 -4.90 -7.54 14.91
CA THR A 97 -5.85 -8.20 15.80
C THR A 97 -7.01 -7.28 16.12
N LEU A 98 -8.23 -7.74 15.87
CA LEU A 98 -9.45 -7.15 16.42
C LEU A 98 -9.80 -7.86 17.73
N VAL A 99 -10.25 -7.10 18.72
CA VAL A 99 -10.72 -7.63 20.00
C VAL A 99 -12.16 -7.21 20.21
N ASN A 100 -13.06 -8.17 20.41
CA ASN A 100 -14.48 -7.89 20.66
C ASN A 100 -14.74 -7.53 22.14
N ARG A 101 -16.00 -7.21 22.48
CA ARG A 101 -16.41 -6.84 23.86
C ARG A 101 -16.19 -7.93 24.91
N GLU A 102 -16.10 -9.19 24.49
CA GLU A 102 -15.87 -10.35 25.36
C GLU A 102 -14.37 -10.66 25.51
N GLY A 103 -13.50 -9.91 24.83
CA GLY A 103 -12.06 -10.14 24.83
C GLY A 103 -11.60 -11.20 23.81
N LYS A 104 -12.48 -11.71 22.94
CA LYS A 104 -12.08 -12.64 21.87
C LYS A 104 -11.26 -11.91 20.81
N ALA A 105 -10.07 -12.43 20.55
CA ALA A 105 -9.18 -11.99 19.48
C ALA A 105 -9.58 -12.59 18.13
N THR A 106 -9.40 -11.83 17.05
CA THR A 106 -9.58 -12.27 15.67
C THR A 106 -8.53 -11.58 14.81
N TYR A 107 -7.76 -12.35 14.04
CA TYR A 107 -6.82 -11.77 13.09
C TYR A 107 -7.55 -11.12 11.93
N VAL A 108 -7.01 -10.01 11.41
CA VAL A 108 -7.62 -9.22 10.35
C VAL A 108 -6.59 -8.70 9.35
N LYS A 109 -6.95 -8.71 8.06
CA LYS A 109 -6.30 -7.89 7.02
C LYS A 109 -7.27 -6.83 6.50
N PHE A 110 -6.75 -5.62 6.23
CA PHE A 110 -7.53 -4.48 5.73
C PHE A 110 -7.26 -4.23 4.24
N HIS A 111 -8.33 -3.95 3.49
CA HIS A 111 -8.29 -3.72 2.05
C HIS A 111 -9.15 -2.52 1.66
N TRP A 112 -8.59 -1.60 0.90
CA TRP A 112 -9.27 -0.46 0.29
C TRP A 112 -9.39 -0.69 -1.20
N ARG A 113 -10.62 -0.66 -1.72
CA ARG A 113 -10.89 -0.78 -3.16
C ARG A 113 -11.43 0.56 -3.70
N PRO A 114 -10.78 1.20 -4.70
CA PRO A 114 -11.22 2.46 -5.25
C PRO A 114 -12.54 2.25 -6.00
N THR A 115 -13.50 3.16 -5.81
CA THR A 115 -14.79 3.06 -6.50
C THR A 115 -14.71 3.39 -7.99
N CYS A 116 -13.68 4.14 -8.40
CA CYS A 116 -13.40 4.46 -9.80
C CYS A 116 -12.54 3.42 -10.53
N GLY A 117 -12.20 2.31 -9.86
CA GLY A 117 -11.39 1.21 -10.40
C GLY A 117 -9.89 1.49 -10.42
N VAL A 118 -9.12 0.42 -10.61
CA VAL A 118 -7.65 0.49 -10.70
C VAL A 118 -7.24 0.83 -12.14
N LYS A 119 -6.31 1.78 -12.28
CA LYS A 119 -5.72 2.19 -13.56
C LYS A 119 -4.24 2.48 -13.40
N CYS A 120 -3.47 2.14 -14.42
CA CYS A 120 -2.01 2.20 -14.41
C CYS A 120 -1.51 2.95 -15.65
N LEU A 121 -0.27 3.43 -15.59
CA LEU A 121 0.48 3.91 -16.75
C LEU A 121 1.36 2.80 -17.27
N LEU A 122 1.39 2.64 -18.60
CA LEU A 122 2.42 1.86 -19.26
C LEU A 122 3.77 2.60 -19.22
N GLU A 123 4.86 1.89 -19.49
CA GLU A 123 6.21 2.43 -19.31
C GLU A 123 6.47 3.71 -20.13
N ASP A 124 6.10 3.73 -21.42
CA ASP A 124 6.25 4.92 -22.28
C ASP A 124 5.36 6.10 -21.83
N GLU A 125 4.17 5.79 -21.32
CA GLU A 125 3.27 6.80 -20.76
C GLU A 125 3.83 7.38 -19.47
N ALA A 126 4.42 6.54 -18.61
CA ALA A 126 5.06 6.95 -17.36
C ALA A 126 6.25 7.88 -17.61
N VAL A 127 7.05 7.61 -18.65
CA VAL A 127 8.14 8.50 -19.09
C VAL A 127 7.57 9.83 -19.57
N THR A 128 6.55 9.80 -20.42
CA THR A 128 5.95 11.02 -20.98
C THR A 128 5.30 11.89 -19.90
N VAL A 129 4.45 11.30 -19.06
CA VAL A 129 3.77 11.99 -17.96
C VAL A 129 4.79 12.50 -16.94
N GLY A 130 5.78 11.69 -16.57
CA GLY A 130 6.81 12.06 -15.61
C GLY A 130 7.70 13.20 -16.11
N GLY A 131 8.07 13.20 -17.39
CA GLY A 131 8.84 14.26 -18.02
C GLY A 131 8.08 15.58 -18.12
N ASN A 132 6.77 15.53 -18.30
CA ASN A 132 5.91 16.71 -18.38
C ASN A 132 5.53 17.26 -17.00
N ASN A 133 5.26 16.39 -16.03
CA ASN A 133 4.77 16.77 -14.71
C ASN A 133 5.14 15.73 -13.64
N HIS A 134 6.21 16.01 -12.91
CA HIS A 134 6.65 15.18 -11.78
C HIS A 134 5.60 15.09 -10.65
N SER A 135 4.67 16.06 -10.57
CA SER A 135 3.63 16.17 -9.55
C SER A 135 2.23 15.73 -10.02
N HIS A 136 2.14 15.00 -11.15
CA HIS A 136 0.85 14.60 -11.78
C HIS A 136 -0.17 13.98 -10.81
N GLY A 137 0.24 13.07 -9.92
CA GLY A 137 -0.67 12.39 -8.99
C GLY A 137 -1.21 13.33 -7.91
N THR A 138 -0.36 14.24 -7.41
CA THR A 138 -0.76 15.28 -6.45
C THR A 138 -1.70 16.28 -7.11
N GLN A 139 -1.37 16.74 -8.33
CA GLN A 139 -2.22 17.65 -9.09
C GLN A 139 -3.59 17.02 -9.36
N ASP A 140 -3.64 15.77 -9.84
CA ASP A 140 -4.89 15.06 -10.10
C ASP A 140 -5.79 14.98 -8.85
N LEU A 141 -5.23 14.67 -7.68
CA LEU A 141 -5.98 14.59 -6.43
C LEU A 141 -6.56 15.96 -6.04
N CYS A 142 -5.71 17.00 -6.05
CA CYS A 142 -6.11 18.36 -5.71
C CYS A 142 -7.21 18.89 -6.64
N ASP A 143 -7.01 18.76 -7.95
CA ASP A 143 -7.94 19.25 -8.98
C ASP A 143 -9.26 18.48 -8.91
N SER A 144 -9.22 17.16 -8.67
CA SER A 144 -10.42 16.34 -8.52
C SER A 144 -11.27 16.77 -7.33
N ILE A 145 -10.64 17.00 -6.16
CA ILE A 145 -11.36 17.46 -4.97
C ILE A 145 -11.91 18.88 -5.18
N ALA A 146 -11.13 19.78 -5.76
CA ALA A 146 -11.56 21.15 -6.05
C ALA A 146 -12.76 21.19 -7.02
N ALA A 147 -12.80 20.27 -7.98
CA ALA A 147 -13.91 20.12 -8.93
C ALA A 147 -15.14 19.39 -8.35
N GLY A 148 -15.12 18.96 -7.08
CA GLY A 148 -16.21 18.19 -6.47
C GLY A 148 -16.24 16.70 -6.86
N ASN A 149 -15.23 16.23 -7.59
CA ASN A 149 -15.06 14.83 -7.99
C ASN A 149 -14.32 14.05 -6.89
N TYR A 150 -14.97 13.89 -5.74
CA TYR A 150 -14.35 13.31 -4.56
C TYR A 150 -13.99 11.83 -4.77
N PRO A 151 -12.72 11.43 -4.63
CA PRO A 151 -12.35 10.03 -4.69
C PRO A 151 -12.84 9.28 -3.46
N GLU A 152 -13.23 8.02 -3.69
CA GLU A 152 -13.80 7.16 -2.67
C GLU A 152 -13.20 5.75 -2.72
N TRP A 153 -13.07 5.16 -1.53
CA TRP A 153 -12.65 3.76 -1.37
C TRP A 153 -13.63 3.03 -0.47
N LYS A 154 -13.94 1.78 -0.83
CA LYS A 154 -14.66 0.85 0.06
C LYS A 154 -13.65 0.12 0.93
N LEU A 155 -13.89 0.08 2.24
CA LEU A 155 -13.11 -0.71 3.19
C LEU A 155 -13.68 -2.13 3.27
N PHE A 156 -12.80 -3.10 3.11
CA PHE A 156 -13.07 -4.51 3.33
C PHE A 156 -12.09 -5.08 4.34
N ILE A 157 -12.49 -6.17 5.00
CA ILE A 157 -11.61 -6.96 5.84
C ILE A 157 -11.68 -8.44 5.47
N GLN A 158 -10.57 -9.15 5.66
CA GLN A 158 -10.53 -10.60 5.80
C GLN A 158 -10.32 -10.91 7.29
N THR A 159 -10.90 -12.00 7.79
CA THR A 159 -10.79 -12.39 9.21
C THR A 159 -10.39 -13.84 9.38
N MET A 160 -9.53 -14.13 10.34
CA MET A 160 -9.07 -15.49 10.67
C MET A 160 -9.12 -15.71 12.18
N ASP A 161 -9.57 -16.88 12.62
CA ASP A 161 -9.46 -17.27 14.03
C ASP A 161 -7.99 -17.62 14.33
N PRO A 162 -7.35 -17.05 15.38
CA PRO A 162 -5.97 -17.39 15.73
C PRO A 162 -5.71 -18.90 15.90
N GLU A 163 -6.72 -19.69 16.29
CA GLU A 163 -6.60 -21.16 16.37
C GLU A 163 -6.39 -21.85 15.00
N HIS A 164 -6.54 -21.11 13.90
CA HIS A 164 -6.36 -21.59 12.54
C HIS A 164 -4.98 -21.25 11.96
N GLU A 165 -4.11 -20.56 12.70
CA GLU A 165 -2.83 -20.05 12.19
C GLU A 165 -1.99 -21.13 11.50
N ASP A 166 -1.85 -22.29 12.13
CA ASP A 166 -1.04 -23.42 11.65
C ASP A 166 -1.75 -24.33 10.62
N ARG A 167 -2.94 -23.95 10.12
CA ARG A 167 -3.74 -24.81 9.23
C ARG A 167 -3.45 -24.61 7.73
N PHE A 168 -2.56 -23.69 7.37
CA PHE A 168 -2.31 -23.28 5.99
C PHE A 168 -0.87 -23.57 5.57
N ASP A 169 -0.62 -23.55 4.26
CA ASP A 169 0.71 -23.70 3.66
C ASP A 169 1.51 -22.38 3.65
N PHE A 170 0.96 -21.33 4.26
CA PHE A 170 1.59 -20.05 4.50
C PHE A 170 1.36 -19.62 5.95
N ASP A 171 2.30 -18.83 6.48
CA ASP A 171 2.15 -18.18 7.78
C ASP A 171 1.26 -16.93 7.63
N PRO A 172 0.10 -16.85 8.30
CA PRO A 172 -0.80 -15.69 8.24
C PRO A 172 -0.18 -14.39 8.73
N LEU A 173 0.88 -14.44 9.53
CA LEU A 173 1.60 -13.29 10.08
C LEU A 173 2.78 -12.86 9.19
N ASP A 174 3.15 -13.68 8.19
CA ASP A 174 4.18 -13.34 7.20
C ASP A 174 3.65 -12.27 6.21
N VAL A 175 4.23 -11.08 6.27
CA VAL A 175 3.87 -9.92 5.43
C VAL A 175 4.20 -10.10 3.95
N THR A 176 4.90 -11.17 3.57
CA THR A 176 5.10 -11.55 2.16
C THR A 176 3.97 -12.40 1.62
N LYS A 177 2.91 -12.66 2.40
CA LYS A 177 1.78 -13.53 2.05
C LYS A 177 0.46 -12.77 1.98
N THR A 178 -0.35 -13.11 0.98
CA THR A 178 -1.78 -12.75 0.90
C THR A 178 -2.62 -13.86 1.51
N TRP A 179 -3.81 -13.53 2.00
CA TRP A 179 -4.80 -14.54 2.36
C TRP A 179 -5.71 -14.79 1.14
N PRO A 180 -5.84 -16.04 0.65
CA PRO A 180 -6.66 -16.33 -0.52
C PRO A 180 -8.12 -15.91 -0.31
N GLU A 181 -8.69 -15.13 -1.24
CA GLU A 181 -10.05 -14.59 -1.10
C GLU A 181 -11.15 -15.66 -1.21
N ASP A 182 -10.86 -16.83 -1.78
CA ASP A 182 -11.75 -18.00 -1.83
C ASP A 182 -11.84 -18.74 -0.49
N VAL A 183 -10.79 -18.66 0.33
CA VAL A 183 -10.77 -19.21 1.70
C VAL A 183 -11.21 -18.16 2.72
N PHE A 184 -10.75 -16.92 2.56
CA PHE A 184 -11.02 -15.79 3.43
C PHE A 184 -11.71 -14.67 2.62
N PRO A 185 -13.04 -14.74 2.42
CA PRO A 185 -13.73 -13.77 1.59
C PRO A 185 -13.68 -12.36 2.17
N LEU A 186 -13.60 -11.36 1.30
CA LEU A 186 -13.67 -9.95 1.66
C LEU A 186 -15.05 -9.60 2.25
N GLN A 187 -15.04 -9.03 3.45
CA GLN A 187 -16.24 -8.58 4.15
C GLN A 187 -16.30 -7.05 4.12
N PRO A 188 -17.41 -6.44 3.66
CA PRO A 188 -17.53 -4.99 3.61
C PRO A 188 -17.64 -4.39 5.02
N VAL A 189 -16.91 -3.30 5.26
CA VAL A 189 -16.92 -2.56 6.54
C VAL A 189 -17.52 -1.17 6.38
N GLY A 190 -17.08 -0.42 5.37
CA GLY A 190 -17.45 0.98 5.22
C GLY A 190 -16.87 1.64 3.98
N ARG A 191 -16.84 2.97 3.99
CA ARG A 191 -16.37 3.79 2.86
C ARG A 191 -15.64 5.02 3.36
N MET A 192 -14.54 5.37 2.69
CA MET A 192 -13.78 6.60 2.87
C MET A 192 -13.99 7.51 1.67
N VAL A 193 -14.13 8.82 1.90
CA VAL A 193 -14.27 9.86 0.87
C VAL A 193 -13.29 10.98 1.21
N LEU A 194 -12.46 11.38 0.24
CA LEU A 194 -11.62 12.57 0.39
C LEU A 194 -12.34 13.74 -0.29
N ASN A 195 -12.86 14.67 0.52
CA ASN A 195 -13.73 15.75 0.04
C ASN A 195 -13.22 17.17 0.34
N LYS A 196 -12.02 17.29 0.91
CA LYS A 196 -11.40 18.56 1.25
C LYS A 196 -9.90 18.51 0.96
N ASN A 197 -9.40 19.53 0.27
CA ASN A 197 -7.97 19.77 0.12
C ASN A 197 -7.42 20.44 1.38
N ILE A 198 -6.15 20.19 1.66
CA ILE A 198 -5.42 20.91 2.71
C ILE A 198 -5.27 22.39 2.34
N ASP A 199 -5.25 23.23 3.36
CA ASP A 199 -5.10 24.68 3.22
C ASP A 199 -3.59 25.05 3.20
N ASN A 200 -2.75 24.27 3.88
CA ASN A 200 -1.30 24.43 3.88
C ASN A 200 -0.57 23.07 3.83
N PHE A 201 0.19 22.84 2.76
CA PHE A 201 0.91 21.58 2.55
C PHE A 201 1.89 21.23 3.67
N PHE A 202 2.68 22.19 4.14
CA PHE A 202 3.71 21.93 5.15
C PHE A 202 3.13 21.63 6.52
N ASN A 203 2.07 22.33 6.93
CA ASN A 203 1.50 22.16 8.27
C ASN A 203 0.58 20.93 8.40
N GLU A 204 0.00 20.47 7.29
CA GLU A 204 -1.04 19.43 7.30
C GLU A 204 -0.58 18.10 6.69
N ASN A 205 0.48 18.09 5.86
CA ASN A 205 0.93 16.89 5.15
C ASN A 205 2.41 16.51 5.36
N GLU A 206 3.35 17.46 5.44
CA GLU A 206 4.78 17.19 5.66
C GLU A 206 5.10 16.86 7.13
#